data_AF-A0AA40KP91-F1
#
_entry.id   AF-A0AA40KP91-F1
#
_cell.length_a   1.000
_cell.length_b   1.000
_cell.length_c   1.000
_cell.angle_alpha   90.00
_cell.angle_beta   90.00
_cell.angle_gamma   90.00
#
_symmetry.space_group_name_H-M   'P 1'
#
loop_
_entity.id
_entity.type
_entity.pdbx_description
1 polymer ?
#
loop_
_entity_poly.entity_id
_entity_poly.type
_entity_poly.pdbx_seq_one_letter_code
_entity_poly.pdbx_strand_id
1 'polypeptide(L)'
;MSDIERAGLAVWDYPVSDKYTKMLQAMEEAGFPNSIEEAVQRVRRLKTNSEFAYIGDSTIIKYLTMTNCDLVQVGEDFSRKPYAIAVQQGSPLKDAFNNAILTLLNKRKLEKLKDKWWKKNPERKDCDAENSQSDGISIQNIGGVFVVIFLGIIFACFTLAFEYWYYRHRTKITKINRNTTTKGKVTQMQPLRFNLQPAPTHGFQNTHLRPRF
;
A
#
# COMPACT_ATOMS: atom_id res chain seq x y z
N MET A 1 -28.65 -3.68 -42.69
CA MET A 1 -28.77 -3.03 -41.38
C MET A 1 -29.00 -1.56 -41.62
N SER A 2 -30.14 -1.06 -41.18
CA SER A 2 -30.45 0.38 -41.20
C SER A 2 -29.50 1.14 -40.26
N ASP A 3 -29.27 2.42 -40.52
CA ASP A 3 -28.45 3.25 -39.64
C ASP A 3 -28.99 3.31 -38.20
N ILE A 4 -30.30 3.14 -38.04
CA ILE A 4 -30.99 3.04 -36.75
C ILE A 4 -30.64 1.74 -36.02
N GLU A 5 -30.65 0.60 -36.71
CA GLU A 5 -30.21 -0.69 -36.13
C GLU A 5 -28.72 -0.68 -35.79
N ARG A 6 -27.89 0.00 -36.59
CA ARG A 6 -26.46 0.16 -36.33
C ARG A 6 -26.19 1.04 -35.10
N ALA A 7 -27.01 2.07 -34.89
CA ALA A 7 -26.96 2.91 -33.69
C ALA A 7 -27.41 2.15 -32.43
N GLY A 8 -28.40 1.25 -32.53
CA GLY A 8 -28.84 0.39 -31.42
C GLY A 8 -27.84 -0.70 -31.03
N LEU A 9 -26.91 -1.06 -31.92
CA LEU A 9 -25.82 -2.01 -31.67
C LEU A 9 -24.50 -1.35 -31.24
N ALA A 10 -24.45 -0.01 -31.25
CA ALA A 10 -23.30 0.71 -30.76
C ALA A 10 -23.36 0.72 -29.22
N VAL A 11 -22.53 -0.12 -28.60
CA VAL A 11 -22.29 -0.13 -27.14
C VAL A 11 -21.60 1.18 -26.76
N TRP A 12 -22.39 2.23 -26.58
CA TRP A 12 -21.92 3.53 -26.06
C TRP A 12 -21.88 3.58 -24.53
N ASP A 13 -21.99 2.44 -23.86
CA ASP A 13 -21.83 2.31 -22.40
C ASP A 13 -20.35 2.46 -22.01
N TYR A 14 -19.80 3.66 -22.20
CA TYR A 14 -18.58 4.04 -21.53
C TYR A 14 -18.90 4.07 -20.02
N PRO A 15 -18.25 3.26 -19.17
CA PRO A 15 -18.73 2.90 -17.83
C PRO A 15 -18.62 4.02 -16.77
N VAL A 16 -18.49 5.27 -17.20
CA VAL A 16 -18.41 6.44 -16.31
C VAL A 16 -19.79 6.83 -15.77
N SER A 17 -20.87 6.66 -16.55
CA SER A 17 -22.24 6.95 -16.08
C SER A 17 -22.70 5.93 -15.03
N ASP A 18 -22.49 4.64 -15.29
CA ASP A 18 -23.06 3.56 -14.48
C ASP A 18 -22.60 3.60 -13.00
N LYS A 19 -21.34 3.94 -12.73
CA LYS A 19 -20.82 4.04 -11.34
C LYS A 19 -21.55 5.11 -10.53
N TYR A 20 -21.68 6.33 -11.06
CA TYR A 20 -22.31 7.43 -10.33
C TYR A 20 -23.84 7.32 -10.33
N THR A 21 -24.43 6.75 -11.38
CA THR A 21 -25.86 6.42 -11.42
C THR A 21 -26.21 5.37 -10.37
N LYS A 22 -25.41 4.31 -10.22
CA LYS A 22 -25.58 3.32 -9.13
C LYS A 22 -25.41 3.93 -7.75
N MET A 23 -24.45 4.84 -7.57
CA MET A 23 -24.31 5.58 -6.30
C MET A 23 -25.55 6.43 -6.00
N LEU A 24 -26.06 7.16 -6.99
CA LEU A 24 -27.27 7.97 -6.81
C LEU A 24 -28.49 7.11 -6.49
N GLN A 25 -28.67 6.00 -7.20
CA GLN A 25 -29.75 5.03 -6.93
C GLN A 25 -29.66 4.51 -5.50
N ALA A 26 -28.46 4.12 -5.03
CA ALA A 26 -28.26 3.66 -3.65
C ALA A 26 -28.56 4.77 -2.62
N MET A 27 -28.25 6.04 -2.93
CA MET A 27 -28.58 7.17 -2.07
C MET A 27 -30.10 7.42 -2.01
N GLU A 28 -30.81 7.26 -3.12
CA GLU A 28 -32.27 7.37 -3.18
C GLU A 28 -32.95 6.25 -2.38
N GLU A 29 -32.48 5.01 -2.51
CA GLU A 29 -32.97 3.85 -1.76
C GLU A 29 -32.71 3.99 -0.25
N ALA A 30 -31.55 4.53 0.15
CA ALA A 30 -31.20 4.77 1.55
C ALA A 30 -31.87 6.01 2.15
N GLY A 31 -32.33 6.94 1.31
CA GLY A 31 -32.94 8.21 1.69
C GLY A 31 -31.92 9.27 2.13
N PHE A 32 -32.07 10.49 1.61
CA PHE A 32 -31.19 11.61 1.93
C PHE A 32 -31.38 12.10 3.39
N PRO A 33 -30.29 12.43 4.11
CA PRO A 33 -30.38 13.11 5.40
C PRO A 33 -30.76 14.58 5.22
N ASN A 34 -31.52 15.15 6.16
CA ASN A 34 -31.95 16.56 6.07
C ASN A 34 -30.87 17.52 6.57
N SER A 35 -30.00 17.06 7.48
CA SER A 35 -28.88 17.83 8.01
C SER A 35 -27.62 16.99 8.15
N ILE A 36 -26.47 17.66 8.24
CA ILE A 36 -25.15 17.03 8.39
C ILE A 36 -25.08 16.30 9.74
N GLU A 37 -25.65 16.85 10.81
CA GLU A 37 -25.67 16.22 12.13
C GLU A 37 -26.49 14.94 12.12
N GLU A 38 -27.62 14.94 11.41
CA GLU A 38 -28.45 13.74 11.22
C GLU A 38 -27.67 12.67 10.46
N ALA A 39 -26.95 13.06 9.40
CA ALA A 39 -26.10 12.15 8.63
C ALA A 39 -25.03 11.50 9.51
N VAL A 40 -24.33 12.29 10.33
CA VAL A 40 -23.32 11.78 11.28
C VAL A 40 -23.95 10.84 12.30
N GLN A 41 -25.12 11.17 12.84
CA GLN A 41 -25.84 10.28 13.76
C GLN A 41 -26.28 8.98 13.10
N ARG A 42 -26.70 9.01 11.82
CA ARG A 42 -27.03 7.80 11.05
C ARG A 42 -25.78 6.94 10.87
N VAL A 43 -24.65 7.51 10.44
CA VAL A 43 -23.36 6.80 10.34
C VAL A 43 -22.98 6.15 11.68
N ARG A 44 -23.12 6.88 12.80
CA ARG A 44 -22.76 6.38 14.14
C ARG A 44 -23.65 5.25 14.65
N ARG A 45 -24.96 5.32 14.40
CA ARG A 45 -25.95 4.32 14.87
C ARG A 45 -25.72 2.93 14.27
N LEU A 46 -24.99 2.87 13.17
CA LEU A 46 -24.98 1.72 12.29
C LEU A 46 -23.84 0.72 12.50
N LYS A 47 -23.11 0.85 13.60
CA LYS A 47 -22.10 -0.14 14.04
C LYS A 47 -22.64 -1.57 14.25
N THR A 48 -23.94 -1.82 14.09
CA THR A 48 -24.56 -3.08 14.55
C THR A 48 -25.30 -3.91 13.49
N ASN A 49 -25.69 -3.42 12.29
CA ASN A 49 -26.22 -4.33 11.22
C ASN A 49 -26.57 -3.75 9.82
N SER A 50 -26.34 -2.47 9.50
CA SER A 50 -26.55 -1.98 8.12
C SER A 50 -25.51 -0.94 7.70
N GLU A 51 -24.89 -1.12 6.54
CA GLU A 51 -23.82 -0.25 6.05
C GLU A 51 -24.41 1.05 5.46
N PHE A 52 -24.10 2.20 6.06
CA PHE A 52 -24.45 3.52 5.52
C PHE A 52 -23.20 4.37 5.42
N ALA A 53 -23.01 4.98 4.27
CA ALA A 53 -21.97 5.97 4.04
C ALA A 53 -22.62 7.30 3.69
N TYR A 54 -22.06 8.38 4.23
CA TYR A 54 -22.47 9.73 3.87
C TYR A 54 -21.54 10.29 2.78
N ILE A 55 -22.15 10.71 1.67
CA ILE A 55 -21.45 11.36 0.55
C ILE A 55 -21.80 12.86 0.59
N GLY A 56 -20.78 13.71 0.53
CA GLY A 56 -20.95 15.16 0.55
C GLY A 56 -19.67 15.89 0.14
N ASP A 57 -19.65 17.22 0.33
CA ASP A 57 -18.49 18.05 0.00
C ASP A 57 -17.23 17.61 0.76
N SER A 58 -16.12 17.46 0.04
CA SER A 58 -14.88 16.92 0.64
C SER A 58 -14.32 17.80 1.76
N THR A 59 -14.54 19.11 1.71
CA THR A 59 -14.17 20.05 2.79
C THR A 59 -14.97 19.79 4.06
N ILE A 60 -16.27 19.54 3.95
CA ILE A 60 -17.15 19.24 5.09
C ILE A 60 -16.75 17.89 5.71
N ILE A 61 -16.60 16.86 4.88
CA ILE A 61 -16.18 15.53 5.35
C ILE A 61 -14.82 15.60 6.04
N LYS A 62 -13.85 16.31 5.45
CA LYS A 62 -12.52 16.50 6.04
C LYS A 62 -12.57 17.26 7.38
N TYR A 63 -13.49 18.21 7.52
CA TYR A 63 -13.69 18.88 8.80
C TYR A 63 -14.25 17.93 9.86
N LEU A 64 -15.25 17.12 9.49
CA LEU A 64 -15.85 16.13 10.38
C LEU A 64 -14.84 15.10 10.85
N THR A 65 -14.02 14.54 9.96
CA THR A 65 -12.98 13.56 10.32
C THR A 65 -11.84 14.18 11.12
N MET A 66 -11.51 15.46 10.89
CA MET A 66 -10.51 16.19 11.68
C MET A 66 -10.98 16.46 13.12
N THR A 67 -12.28 16.62 13.35
CA THR A 67 -12.86 16.96 14.67
C THR A 67 -13.39 15.75 15.42
N ASN A 68 -13.64 14.63 14.73
CA ASN A 68 -14.22 13.41 15.27
C ASN A 68 -13.41 12.18 14.84
N CYS A 69 -12.75 11.53 15.80
CA CYS A 69 -11.90 10.35 15.54
C CYS A 69 -12.67 9.06 15.25
N ASP A 70 -13.99 9.07 15.44
CA ASP A 70 -14.86 7.93 15.12
C ASP A 70 -15.29 7.89 13.66
N LEU A 71 -14.97 8.92 12.87
CA LEU A 71 -15.30 9.04 11.47
C LEU A 71 -14.04 8.92 10.62
N VAL A 72 -14.15 8.19 9.51
CA VAL A 72 -13.07 8.04 8.52
C VAL A 72 -13.56 8.45 7.15
N GLN A 73 -12.68 9.10 6.38
CA GLN A 73 -12.94 9.38 4.97
C GLN A 73 -12.50 8.17 4.15
N VAL A 74 -13.39 7.68 3.27
CA VAL A 74 -13.10 6.56 2.38
C VAL A 74 -13.00 7.05 0.94
N GLY A 75 -11.92 6.67 0.26
CA GLY A 75 -11.68 7.00 -1.15
C GLY A 75 -11.16 8.42 -1.41
N GLU A 76 -11.07 8.78 -2.70
CA GLU A 76 -10.59 10.07 -3.18
C GLU A 76 -11.71 10.99 -3.66
N ASP A 77 -11.43 12.30 -3.71
CA ASP A 77 -12.33 13.31 -4.24
C ASP A 77 -12.62 13.10 -5.73
N PHE A 78 -13.83 12.68 -6.07
CA PHE A 78 -14.24 12.37 -7.44
C PHE A 78 -14.76 13.57 -8.25
N SER A 79 -15.14 14.67 -7.60
CA SER A 79 -15.62 15.89 -8.27
C SER A 79 -15.02 17.14 -7.62
N ARG A 80 -13.93 17.65 -8.21
CA ARG A 80 -13.27 18.87 -7.71
C ARG A 80 -14.00 20.10 -8.25
N LYS A 81 -14.80 20.72 -7.40
CA LYS A 81 -15.50 21.99 -7.69
C LYS A 81 -14.96 23.09 -6.79
N PRO A 82 -14.37 24.16 -7.32
CA PRO A 82 -13.87 25.26 -6.51
C PRO A 82 -15.01 26.15 -6.00
N TYR A 83 -14.85 26.73 -4.80
CA TYR A 83 -15.74 27.78 -4.30
C TYR A 83 -15.48 29.10 -5.03
N ALA A 84 -16.54 29.84 -5.30
CA ALA A 84 -16.50 31.12 -5.99
C ALA A 84 -17.45 32.14 -5.34
N ILE A 85 -17.13 33.42 -5.48
CA ILE A 85 -18.00 34.52 -5.06
C ILE A 85 -18.88 34.91 -6.24
N ALA A 86 -20.20 34.78 -6.08
CA ALA A 86 -21.16 35.16 -7.10
C ALA A 86 -21.44 36.67 -7.04
N VAL A 87 -21.50 37.31 -8.21
CA VAL A 87 -21.89 38.72 -8.38
C VAL A 87 -22.91 38.83 -9.52
N GLN A 88 -23.74 39.87 -9.49
CA GLN A 88 -24.71 40.12 -10.56
C GLN A 88 -23.99 40.29 -11.91
N GLN A 89 -24.58 39.76 -12.97
CA GLN A 89 -24.07 39.90 -14.33
C GLN A 89 -23.95 41.38 -14.70
N GLY A 90 -22.80 41.76 -15.25
CA GLY A 90 -22.51 43.15 -15.61
C GLY A 90 -22.04 44.03 -14.45
N SER A 91 -21.97 43.52 -13.22
CA SER A 91 -21.48 44.30 -12.08
C SER A 91 -19.97 44.59 -12.19
N PRO A 92 -19.51 45.84 -11.96
CA PRO A 92 -18.09 46.18 -11.92
C PRO A 92 -17.35 45.51 -10.75
N LEU A 93 -18.08 45.00 -9.75
CA LEU A 93 -17.52 44.27 -8.61
C LEU A 93 -16.79 42.99 -9.04
N LYS A 94 -17.18 42.39 -10.16
CA LYS A 94 -16.54 41.16 -10.67
C LYS A 94 -15.03 41.33 -10.81
N ASP A 95 -14.59 42.40 -11.47
CA ASP A 95 -13.18 42.64 -11.74
C ASP A 95 -12.44 43.10 -10.48
N ALA A 96 -13.11 43.88 -9.62
CA ALA A 96 -12.57 44.27 -8.32
C ALA A 96 -12.28 43.04 -7.42
N PHE A 97 -13.22 42.10 -7.31
CA PHE A 97 -13.04 40.88 -6.54
C PHE A 97 -11.95 39.98 -7.14
N ASN A 98 -11.93 39.80 -8.46
CA ASN A 98 -10.89 39.02 -9.13
C ASN A 98 -9.49 39.56 -8.84
N ASN A 99 -9.29 40.87 -8.99
CA ASN A 99 -8.01 41.53 -8.70
C ASN A 99 -7.62 41.41 -7.22
N ALA A 100 -8.59 41.55 -6.30
CA ALA A 100 -8.35 41.39 -4.88
C ALA A 100 -7.93 39.96 -4.54
N ILE A 101 -8.62 38.94 -5.07
CA ILE A 101 -8.30 37.53 -4.86
C ILE A 101 -6.91 37.20 -5.40
N LEU A 102 -6.56 37.66 -6.60
CA LEU A 102 -5.22 37.49 -7.18
C LEU A 102 -4.14 38.14 -6.29
N THR A 103 -4.41 39.33 -5.76
CA THR A 103 -3.50 40.00 -4.82
C THR A 103 -3.30 39.19 -3.53
N LEU A 104 -4.36 38.58 -3.00
CA LEU A 104 -4.28 37.71 -1.81
C LEU A 104 -3.52 36.40 -2.09
N LEU A 105 -3.69 35.82 -3.28
CA LEU A 105 -2.96 34.64 -3.74
C LEU A 105 -1.46 34.94 -3.88
N ASN A 106 -1.09 36.02 -4.58
CA ASN A 106 0.30 36.44 -4.76
C ASN A 106 1.00 36.72 -3.43
N LYS A 107 0.26 37.27 -2.45
CA LYS A 107 0.78 37.52 -1.09
C LYS A 107 0.73 36.29 -0.17
N ARG A 108 0.34 35.11 -0.67
CA ARG A 108 0.12 33.85 0.09
C ARG A 108 -0.77 34.02 1.32
N LYS A 109 -1.66 35.02 1.34
CA LYS A 109 -2.56 35.26 2.49
C LYS A 109 -3.60 34.15 2.63
N LEU A 110 -4.11 33.64 1.51
CA LEU A 110 -5.07 32.52 1.50
C LEU A 110 -4.45 31.23 2.04
N GLU A 111 -3.17 30.98 1.74
CA GLU A 111 -2.45 29.83 2.29
C GLU A 111 -2.28 29.94 3.82
N LYS A 112 -1.94 31.14 4.32
CA LYS A 112 -1.87 31.39 5.77
C LYS A 112 -3.22 31.19 6.45
N LEU A 113 -4.32 31.61 5.82
CA LEU A 113 -5.67 31.38 6.33
C LEU A 113 -6.02 29.88 6.32
N LYS A 114 -5.71 29.17 5.24
CA LYS A 114 -5.87 27.70 5.17
C LYS A 114 -5.12 27.03 6.32
N ASP A 115 -3.86 27.36 6.53
CA ASP A 115 -3.06 26.75 7.58
C ASP A 115 -3.56 27.10 8.99
N LYS A 116 -4.05 28.33 9.19
CA LYS A 116 -4.71 28.74 10.43
C LYS A 116 -5.94 27.87 10.74
N TRP A 117 -6.81 27.66 9.75
CA TRP A 117 -8.08 26.96 9.94
C TRP A 117 -8.00 25.43 9.86
N TRP A 118 -6.95 24.87 9.25
CA TRP A 118 -6.82 23.42 9.07
C TRP A 118 -5.70 22.78 9.89
N LYS A 119 -4.57 23.46 10.06
CA LYS A 119 -3.44 22.93 10.85
C LYS A 119 -3.51 23.39 12.30
N LYS A 120 -3.88 24.65 12.52
CA LYS A 120 -3.92 25.30 13.86
C LYS A 120 -5.34 25.42 14.44
N ASN A 121 -6.28 24.60 13.96
CA ASN A 121 -7.64 24.62 14.49
C ASN A 121 -7.65 24.06 15.93
N PRO A 122 -8.16 24.80 16.93
CA PRO A 122 -8.31 24.27 18.29
C PRO A 122 -9.24 23.05 18.39
N GLU A 123 -10.19 22.91 17.47
CA GLU A 123 -11.12 21.76 17.46
C GLU A 123 -10.54 20.51 16.79
N ARG A 124 -9.36 20.62 16.17
CA ARG A 124 -8.69 19.47 15.57
C ARG A 124 -8.30 18.49 16.67
N LYS A 125 -8.77 17.26 16.56
CA LYS A 125 -8.33 16.16 17.42
C LYS A 125 -7.14 15.47 16.77
N ASP A 126 -6.16 15.11 17.58
CA ASP A 126 -5.09 14.22 17.15
C ASP A 126 -5.63 12.79 17.25
N CYS A 127 -6.24 12.35 16.16
CA CYS A 127 -6.65 10.98 16.02
C CYS A 127 -5.44 10.23 15.48
N ASP A 128 -5.07 9.11 16.10
CA ASP A 128 -4.14 8.16 15.52
C ASP A 128 -4.71 7.73 14.18
N ALA A 129 -4.37 8.45 13.12
CA ALA A 129 -4.79 8.09 11.79
C ALA A 129 -4.18 6.72 11.55
N GLU A 130 -4.99 5.69 11.27
CA GLU A 130 -4.45 4.37 10.89
C GLU A 130 -3.50 4.46 9.67
N ASN A 131 -3.52 5.60 8.96
CA ASN A 131 -2.55 5.99 7.94
C ASN A 131 -1.17 6.45 8.46
N SER A 132 -0.91 6.45 9.77
CA SER A 132 0.44 6.56 10.36
C SER A 132 1.20 5.24 10.32
N GLN A 133 0.69 4.22 9.62
CA GLN A 133 1.45 3.06 9.12
C GLN A 133 2.52 3.43 8.07
N SER A 134 3.00 4.67 8.04
CA SER A 134 4.26 5.04 7.36
C SER A 134 5.47 5.00 8.29
N ASP A 135 5.30 4.62 9.56
CA ASP A 135 6.41 4.47 10.52
C ASP A 135 7.17 3.14 10.30
N GLY A 136 7.91 3.08 9.19
CA GLY A 136 8.99 2.12 8.97
C GLY A 136 8.57 0.65 8.96
N ILE A 137 9.55 -0.22 8.74
CA ILE A 137 9.36 -1.67 8.80
C ILE A 137 9.08 -2.05 10.27
N SER A 138 7.81 -2.15 10.64
CA SER A 138 7.42 -2.58 11.99
C SER A 138 7.86 -4.03 12.26
N ILE A 139 8.25 -4.31 13.50
CA ILE A 139 8.72 -5.62 13.97
C ILE A 139 7.68 -6.73 13.70
N GLN A 140 6.38 -6.41 13.70
CA GLN A 140 5.32 -7.35 13.34
C GLN A 140 5.43 -7.86 11.90
N ASN A 141 5.83 -7.02 10.94
CA ASN A 141 5.89 -7.40 9.54
C ASN A 141 7.19 -8.16 9.19
N ILE A 142 8.30 -7.88 9.89
CA ILE A 142 9.59 -8.59 9.68
C ILE A 142 9.76 -9.81 10.60
N GLY A 143 8.83 -10.04 11.54
CA GLY A 143 8.85 -11.18 12.47
C GLY A 143 8.97 -12.54 11.78
N GLY A 144 8.40 -12.69 10.58
CA GLY A 144 8.50 -13.92 9.80
C GLY A 144 9.94 -14.30 9.43
N VAL A 145 10.81 -13.32 9.16
CA VAL A 145 12.22 -13.57 8.81
C VAL A 145 12.97 -14.14 10.01
N PHE A 146 12.74 -13.60 11.21
CA PHE A 146 13.37 -14.11 12.44
C PHE A 146 12.94 -15.54 12.75
N VAL A 147 11.65 -15.88 12.56
CA VAL A 147 11.14 -17.24 12.79
C VAL A 147 11.80 -18.25 11.84
N VAL A 148 11.96 -17.91 10.56
CA VAL A 148 12.62 -18.79 9.57
C VAL A 148 14.09 -19.01 9.93
N ILE A 149 14.81 -17.97 10.37
CA ILE A 149 16.21 -18.08 10.81
C ILE A 149 16.33 -19.01 12.03
N PHE A 150 15.46 -18.85 13.04
CA PHE A 150 15.47 -19.72 14.22
C PHE A 150 15.20 -21.19 13.87
N LEU A 151 14.20 -21.45 13.01
CA LEU A 151 13.93 -22.81 12.54
C LEU A 151 15.11 -23.39 11.75
N GLY A 152 15.74 -22.59 10.89
CA GLY A 152 16.93 -23.01 10.14
C GLY A 152 18.09 -23.43 11.05
N ILE A 153 18.33 -22.69 12.14
CA ILE A 153 19.35 -23.03 13.14
C ILE A 153 19.02 -24.36 13.83
N ILE A 154 17.76 -24.55 14.24
CA ILE A 154 17.33 -25.79 14.90
C ILE A 154 17.52 -27.00 13.97
N PHE A 155 17.11 -26.89 12.70
CA PHE A 155 17.29 -27.96 11.72
C PHE A 155 18.77 -28.26 11.46
N ALA A 156 19.63 -27.23 11.36
CA ALA A 156 21.07 -27.42 11.19
C ALA A 156 21.71 -28.14 12.38
N CYS A 157 21.30 -27.81 13.61
CA CYS A 157 21.75 -28.54 14.80
C CYS A 157 21.28 -30.00 14.79
N PHE A 158 20.04 -30.26 14.36
CA PHE A 158 19.49 -31.61 14.29
C PHE A 158 20.19 -32.48 13.24
N THR A 159 20.46 -31.96 12.05
CA THR A 159 21.19 -32.69 11.00
C THR A 159 22.62 -33.02 11.44
N LEU A 160 23.31 -32.09 12.09
CA LEU A 160 24.64 -32.31 12.66
C LEU A 160 24.63 -33.42 13.73
N ALA A 161 23.65 -33.38 14.65
CA ALA A 161 23.52 -34.38 15.70
C ALA A 161 23.22 -35.78 15.11
N PHE A 162 22.36 -35.85 14.09
CA PHE A 162 22.04 -37.09 13.39
C PHE A 162 23.26 -37.67 12.67
N GLU A 163 24.03 -36.84 11.96
CA GLU A 163 25.27 -37.27 11.30
C GLU A 163 26.29 -37.80 12.32
N TYR A 164 26.49 -37.08 13.43
CA TYR A 164 27.40 -37.50 14.50
C TYR A 164 26.97 -38.84 15.11
N TRP A 165 25.68 -39.01 15.39
CA TRP A 165 25.14 -40.27 15.91
C TRP A 165 25.33 -41.42 14.91
N TYR A 166 25.00 -41.21 13.64
CA TYR A 166 25.15 -42.20 12.58
C TYR A 166 26.62 -42.62 12.39
N TYR A 167 27.55 -41.66 12.35
CA TYR A 167 28.99 -41.93 12.23
C TYR A 167 29.54 -42.68 13.45
N ARG A 168 29.11 -42.29 14.66
CA ARG A 168 29.50 -42.96 15.91
C ARG A 168 28.91 -44.38 16.02
N HIS A 169 27.72 -44.62 15.50
CA HIS A 169 27.10 -45.96 15.51
C HIS A 169 27.75 -46.88 14.47
N ARG A 170 28.00 -46.39 13.25
CA ARG A 170 28.74 -47.12 12.20
C ARG A 170 30.17 -47.48 12.63
N THR A 171 30.89 -46.57 13.28
CA THR A 171 32.25 -46.86 13.79
C THR A 171 32.26 -47.85 14.95
N LYS A 172 31.18 -47.98 15.73
CA LYS A 172 31.02 -49.04 16.74
C LYS A 172 30.79 -50.42 16.09
N ILE A 173 29.98 -50.50 15.03
CA ILE A 173 29.74 -51.75 14.28
C ILE A 173 31.03 -52.25 13.59
N THR A 174 31.87 -51.35 13.06
CA THR A 174 33.17 -51.72 12.48
C THR A 174 34.22 -52.14 13.52
N LYS A 175 34.07 -51.78 14.81
CA LYS A 175 34.96 -52.23 15.90
C LYS A 175 34.58 -53.60 16.47
N ILE A 176 33.33 -54.05 16.32
CA ILE A 176 32.90 -55.41 16.72
C ILE A 176 33.43 -56.47 15.74
N ASN A 177 33.76 -56.09 14.51
CA ASN A 177 34.22 -57.00 13.45
C ASN A 177 35.74 -56.94 13.20
N ARG A 178 36.54 -56.76 14.27
CA ARG A 178 38.03 -56.66 14.20
C ARG A 178 38.78 -57.74 14.98
N ASN A 179 38.12 -58.83 15.36
CA ASN A 179 38.74 -59.95 16.09
C ASN A 179 38.99 -61.21 15.24
N THR A 180 39.08 -61.08 13.92
CA THR A 180 39.55 -62.19 13.06
C THR A 180 40.62 -61.70 12.08
N THR A 181 41.85 -62.02 12.44
CA THR A 181 43.10 -61.94 11.69
C THR A 181 42.96 -62.42 10.24
N THR A 182 43.49 -61.69 9.24
CA THR A 182 44.33 -62.24 8.15
C THR A 182 45.11 -61.11 7.45
N LYS A 183 46.40 -61.35 7.20
CA LYS A 183 47.38 -60.46 6.56
C LYS A 183 47.09 -60.26 5.06
N GLY A 184 47.32 -59.05 4.53
CA GLY A 184 47.33 -58.76 3.09
C GLY A 184 47.98 -57.41 2.77
N LYS A 185 48.92 -57.44 1.82
CA LYS A 185 49.96 -56.43 1.47
C LYS A 185 49.49 -54.98 1.28
N VAL A 186 50.35 -54.06 1.71
CA VAL A 186 50.33 -52.63 1.38
C VAL A 186 50.84 -52.43 -0.06
N THR A 187 50.03 -51.84 -0.93
CA THR A 187 50.48 -51.23 -2.18
C THR A 187 50.26 -49.73 -2.06
N GLN A 188 51.34 -48.96 -2.13
CA GLN A 188 51.28 -47.50 -2.14
C GLN A 188 50.57 -46.99 -3.41
N MET A 189 49.65 -46.05 -3.25
CA MET A 189 49.19 -45.17 -4.33
C MET A 189 49.74 -43.77 -4.09
N GLN A 190 50.39 -43.22 -5.12
CA GLN A 190 50.95 -41.87 -5.15
C GLN A 190 49.87 -40.79 -4.94
N PRO A 191 50.24 -39.62 -4.36
CA PRO A 191 49.31 -38.52 -4.24
C PRO A 191 49.07 -37.87 -5.62
N LEU A 192 47.83 -37.85 -6.08
CA LEU A 192 47.41 -37.00 -7.19
C LEU A 192 47.48 -35.54 -6.75
N ARG A 193 48.49 -34.80 -7.21
CA ARG A 193 48.49 -33.34 -7.16
C ARG A 193 47.43 -32.81 -8.13
N PHE A 194 46.36 -32.24 -7.58
CA PHE A 194 45.39 -31.49 -8.35
C PHE A 194 45.96 -30.09 -8.63
N ASN A 195 46.50 -29.87 -9.84
CA ASN A 195 46.77 -28.54 -10.35
C ASN A 195 45.43 -27.92 -10.78
N LEU A 196 44.83 -27.12 -9.90
CA LEU A 196 43.70 -26.27 -10.24
C LEU A 196 44.22 -25.07 -11.05
N GLN A 197 43.96 -25.06 -12.35
CA GLN A 197 43.98 -23.82 -13.13
C GLN A 197 42.69 -23.05 -12.85
N PRO A 198 42.75 -21.73 -12.57
CA PRO A 198 41.55 -20.94 -12.39
C PRO A 198 40.78 -20.81 -13.70
N ALA A 199 39.45 -20.82 -13.60
CA ALA A 199 38.53 -20.67 -14.73
C ALA A 199 38.69 -19.29 -15.41
N PRO A 200 38.55 -19.21 -16.75
CA PRO A 200 38.65 -17.94 -17.47
C PRO A 200 37.48 -17.03 -17.10
N THR A 201 37.82 -15.82 -16.66
CA THR A 201 36.87 -14.73 -16.44
C THR A 201 36.52 -14.13 -17.79
N HIS A 202 35.30 -14.39 -18.29
CA HIS A 202 34.74 -13.58 -19.36
C HIS A 202 34.35 -12.22 -18.76
N GLY A 203 35.16 -11.20 -19.05
CA GLY A 203 34.88 -9.82 -18.70
C GLY A 203 33.56 -9.36 -19.32
N PHE A 204 32.72 -8.73 -18.50
CA PHE A 204 31.51 -8.04 -18.94
C PHE A 204 31.92 -6.88 -19.84
N GLN A 205 31.71 -7.04 -21.15
CA GLN A 205 32.03 -6.00 -22.13
C GLN A 205 30.94 -4.93 -22.07
N ASN A 206 31.34 -3.71 -21.69
CA ASN A 206 30.49 -2.52 -21.75
C ASN A 206 30.06 -2.27 -23.20
N THR A 207 28.84 -2.65 -23.56
CA THR A 207 28.20 -2.17 -24.79
C THR A 207 27.68 -0.76 -24.56
N HIS A 208 28.47 0.18 -25.07
CA HIS A 208 28.07 1.57 -25.36
C HIS A 208 26.73 1.58 -26.13
N LEU A 209 25.67 2.05 -25.48
CA LEU A 209 24.46 2.50 -26.17
C LEU A 209 24.74 3.88 -26.76
N ARG A 210 24.89 3.94 -28.09
CA ARG A 210 24.83 5.20 -28.84
C ARG A 210 23.38 5.69 -28.90
N PRO A 211 23.12 7.00 -28.77
CA PRO A 211 21.80 7.55 -29.01
C PRO A 211 21.59 7.74 -30.52
N ARG A 212 20.39 7.44 -31.00
CA ARG A 212 19.95 7.97 -32.30
C ARG A 212 18.44 8.20 -32.28
N PHE A 213 18.10 9.50 -32.36
CA PHE A 213 16.80 10.15 -32.44
C PHE A 213 16.00 10.26 -31.15
#